data_AF-L1KYJ4-F1
#
_entry.id   AF-L1KYJ4-F1
#
_cell.length_a   1.000
_cell.length_b   1.000
_cell.length_c   1.000
_cell.angle_alpha   90.00
_cell.angle_beta   90.00
_cell.angle_gamma   90.00
#
_symmetry.space_group_name_H-M   'P 1'
#
loop_
_entity.id
_entity.type
_entity.pdbx_description
1 polymer ?
#
loop_
_entity_poly.entity_id
_entity_poly.type
_entity_poly.pdbx_seq_one_letter_code
_entity_poly.pdbx_strand_id
1 'polypeptide(L)'
;MANATHVSLLTALDAAEDREPVLKKIAALTADLLHSTGRGLQLAEADLANLNLTDADLTGAVLNRATLHGTSLRRALLDRVTMICPGMERTDLTGARMRDAYVHALAAQTSVFDNADLSNLRDATGSLFHGCSMRGTSLPNGHLAGTTFYQCDLEGSDLKAANLQGASINESVLRKTVFDNAVADQLTMTKSDMAGTRLNGMSGAGVVIQRATNCDGLDLSGARLPRLRLDGLRGDTVVARDLHAPDADIGHCSLPGIDLSTAALPGLRLRDSDLTRAKLSSASFVAASVHRTCLTEADLGNAQAENLHVVESQLQRARMGGFTGRCAVFRDVDMRGADLAQSNLYRAMITGDPPRGMCLADSSLAGAILVQAYIAADLSNANLREVNAAYSRFSQSDLTDADLTGAALFQSTWVKVTCRRTKLAGIKPPFFADRCTGLKEALNATESPDTAALSTYLTAFEGVLRGEQHGST
;
A
#
# COMPACT_ATOMS: atom_id res chain seq x y z
N MET A 1 -21.96 -52.50 4.13
CA MET A 1 -21.04 -53.39 4.87
C MET A 1 -19.63 -52.79 5.00
N ALA A 2 -18.99 -52.31 3.93
CA ALA A 2 -17.62 -51.78 3.99
C ALA A 2 -17.40 -50.66 5.04
N ASN A 3 -18.33 -49.70 5.15
CA ASN A 3 -18.23 -48.60 6.12
C ASN A 3 -18.14 -49.11 7.58
N ALA A 4 -19.05 -50.00 8.00
CA ALA A 4 -19.03 -50.57 9.35
C ALA A 4 -17.73 -51.33 9.65
N THR A 5 -17.18 -52.04 8.66
CA THR A 5 -15.89 -52.73 8.80
C THR A 5 -14.74 -51.73 8.98
N HIS A 6 -14.69 -50.65 8.20
CA HIS A 6 -13.65 -49.63 8.33
C HIS A 6 -13.73 -48.89 9.67
N VAL A 7 -14.94 -48.50 10.10
CA VAL A 7 -15.15 -47.85 11.40
C VAL A 7 -14.68 -48.76 12.54
N SER A 8 -15.02 -50.06 12.50
CA SER A 8 -14.59 -51.01 13.54
C SER A 8 -13.07 -51.12 13.68
N LEU A 9 -12.33 -50.97 12.58
CA LEU A 9 -10.87 -50.98 12.58
C LEU A 9 -10.29 -49.71 13.23
N LEU A 10 -10.93 -48.56 13.01
CA LEU A 10 -10.55 -47.29 13.63
C LEU A 10 -10.89 -47.25 15.12
N THR A 11 -12.04 -47.80 15.52
CA THR A 11 -12.38 -47.97 16.95
C THR A 11 -11.42 -48.95 17.64
N ALA A 12 -10.97 -50.00 16.94
CA ALA A 12 -9.94 -50.90 17.47
C ALA A 12 -8.58 -50.20 17.64
N LEU A 13 -8.24 -49.24 16.77
CA LEU A 13 -7.01 -48.44 16.92
C LEU A 13 -7.08 -47.56 18.18
N ASP A 14 -8.23 -46.96 18.45
CA ASP A 14 -8.45 -46.14 19.64
C ASP A 14 -8.32 -46.95 20.95
N ALA A 15 -8.89 -48.16 20.97
CA ALA A 15 -8.88 -49.04 22.13
C ALA A 15 -7.58 -49.85 22.32
N ALA A 16 -6.66 -49.83 21.35
CA ALA A 16 -5.46 -50.67 21.39
C ALA A 16 -4.37 -50.10 22.33
N GLU A 17 -3.87 -50.94 23.24
CA GLU A 17 -2.68 -50.64 24.04
C GLU A 17 -1.42 -50.56 23.17
N ASP A 18 -1.23 -51.54 22.28
CA ASP A 18 -0.22 -51.50 21.20
C ASP A 18 -0.88 -51.15 19.86
N ARG A 19 -0.66 -49.90 19.43
CA ARG A 19 -1.25 -49.34 18.21
C ARG A 19 -0.55 -49.80 16.93
N GLU A 20 0.71 -50.22 16.99
CA GLU A 20 1.53 -50.47 15.79
C GLU A 20 0.94 -51.58 14.88
N PRO A 21 0.46 -52.73 15.40
CA PRO A 21 -0.15 -53.76 14.56
C PRO A 21 -1.43 -53.27 13.86
N VAL A 22 -2.24 -52.48 14.56
CA VAL A 22 -3.50 -51.94 14.00
C VAL A 22 -3.20 -50.89 12.92
N LEU A 23 -2.22 -50.01 13.16
CA LEU A 23 -1.76 -49.02 12.17
C LEU A 23 -1.24 -49.70 10.89
N LYS A 24 -0.42 -50.76 11.01
CA LYS A 24 0.04 -51.53 9.85
C LYS A 24 -1.11 -52.15 9.06
N LYS A 25 -2.13 -52.64 9.77
CA LYS A 25 -3.32 -53.23 9.15
C LYS A 25 -4.16 -52.18 8.41
N ILE A 26 -4.31 -50.98 8.99
CA ILE A 26 -4.95 -49.83 8.35
C ILE A 26 -4.17 -49.44 7.08
N ALA A 27 -2.85 -49.30 7.17
CA ALA A 27 -2.01 -48.92 6.03
C ALA A 27 -2.07 -49.95 4.88
N ALA A 28 -2.00 -51.25 5.19
CA ALA A 28 -2.14 -52.31 4.18
C ALA A 28 -3.51 -52.25 3.48
N LEU A 29 -4.59 -52.11 4.25
CA LEU A 29 -5.93 -51.98 3.70
C LEU A 29 -6.08 -50.71 2.84
N THR A 30 -5.54 -49.58 3.30
CA THR A 30 -5.55 -48.32 2.54
C THR A 30 -4.81 -48.47 1.22
N ALA A 31 -3.63 -49.11 1.21
CA ALA A 31 -2.87 -49.38 0.00
C ALA A 31 -3.65 -50.29 -0.99
N ASP A 32 -4.26 -51.36 -0.50
CA ASP A 32 -5.07 -52.29 -1.32
C ASP A 32 -6.29 -51.58 -1.93
N LEU A 33 -6.97 -50.74 -1.15
CA LEU A 33 -8.11 -49.96 -1.62
C LEU A 33 -7.70 -48.92 -2.66
N LEU A 34 -6.58 -48.22 -2.45
CA LEU A 34 -6.04 -47.26 -3.41
C LEU A 34 -5.67 -47.95 -4.74
N HIS A 35 -5.06 -49.15 -4.68
CA HIS A 35 -4.70 -49.91 -5.87
C HIS A 35 -5.94 -50.40 -6.64
N SER A 36 -6.94 -50.93 -5.93
CA SER A 36 -8.12 -51.55 -6.55
C SER A 36 -9.20 -50.56 -6.97
N THR A 37 -9.37 -49.45 -6.24
CA THR A 37 -10.49 -48.51 -6.43
C THR A 37 -10.07 -47.07 -6.71
N GLY A 38 -8.80 -46.71 -6.49
CA GLY A 38 -8.33 -45.33 -6.51
C GLY A 38 -8.78 -44.48 -5.31
N ARG A 39 -9.49 -45.07 -4.34
CA ARG A 39 -9.95 -44.42 -3.10
C ARG A 39 -9.48 -45.21 -1.88
N GLY A 40 -9.34 -44.53 -0.76
CA GLY A 40 -9.01 -45.14 0.53
C GLY A 40 -10.26 -45.64 1.27
N LEU A 41 -10.17 -45.64 2.61
CA LEU A 41 -11.27 -46.07 3.48
C LEU A 41 -12.56 -45.28 3.20
N GLN A 42 -13.66 -46.01 3.08
CA GLN A 42 -15.00 -45.44 2.91
C GLN A 42 -15.61 -45.19 4.30
N LEU A 43 -15.64 -43.92 4.72
CA LEU A 43 -16.01 -43.46 6.07
C LEU A 43 -17.08 -42.35 6.01
N ALA A 44 -17.86 -42.30 4.93
CA ALA A 44 -18.92 -41.31 4.79
C ALA A 44 -19.96 -41.50 5.89
N GLU A 45 -20.39 -40.41 6.53
CA GLU A 45 -21.36 -40.41 7.64
C GLU A 45 -20.92 -41.27 8.85
N ALA A 46 -19.63 -41.61 8.94
CA ALA A 46 -19.09 -42.36 10.08
C ALA A 46 -19.04 -41.46 11.34
N ASP A 47 -19.40 -42.04 12.47
CA ASP A 47 -19.13 -41.43 13.78
C ASP A 47 -17.71 -41.83 14.23
N LEU A 48 -16.82 -40.85 14.22
CA LEU A 48 -15.42 -40.97 14.62
C LEU A 48 -15.12 -40.03 15.80
N ALA A 49 -16.15 -39.51 16.47
CA ALA A 49 -16.02 -38.52 17.52
C ALA A 49 -15.13 -39.04 18.66
N ASN A 50 -14.23 -38.19 19.14
CA ASN A 50 -13.31 -38.43 20.24
C ASN A 50 -12.32 -39.59 20.04
N LEU A 51 -12.26 -40.22 18.86
CA LEU A 51 -11.30 -41.28 18.59
C LEU A 51 -9.87 -40.72 18.49
N ASN A 52 -8.90 -41.47 18.99
CA ASN A 52 -7.49 -41.22 18.78
C ASN A 52 -6.97 -41.96 17.54
N LEU A 53 -7.02 -41.27 16.40
CA LEU A 53 -6.53 -41.71 15.09
C LEU A 53 -5.13 -41.17 14.76
N THR A 54 -4.34 -40.84 15.78
CA THR A 54 -2.94 -40.41 15.62
C THR A 54 -2.15 -41.43 14.80
N ASP A 55 -1.36 -40.93 13.83
CA ASP A 55 -0.53 -41.69 12.88
C ASP A 55 -1.30 -42.62 11.91
N ALA A 56 -2.64 -42.58 11.86
CA ALA A 56 -3.42 -43.44 10.98
C ALA A 56 -3.23 -43.09 9.48
N ASP A 57 -3.14 -44.12 8.64
CA ASP A 57 -3.12 -43.95 7.17
C ASP A 57 -4.55 -43.94 6.61
N LEU A 58 -5.06 -42.73 6.44
CA LEU A 58 -6.37 -42.40 5.86
C LEU A 58 -6.23 -41.81 4.45
N THR A 59 -5.14 -42.13 3.75
CA THR A 59 -4.88 -41.64 2.39
C THR A 59 -6.03 -41.99 1.45
N GLY A 60 -6.59 -40.99 0.78
CA GLY A 60 -7.70 -41.14 -0.14
C GLY A 60 -9.04 -41.49 0.52
N ALA A 61 -9.13 -41.43 1.85
CA ALA A 61 -10.37 -41.75 2.56
C ALA A 61 -11.50 -40.79 2.18
N VAL A 62 -12.74 -41.28 2.27
CA VAL A 62 -13.95 -40.50 2.03
C VAL A 62 -14.64 -40.26 3.37
N LEU A 63 -14.52 -39.04 3.90
CA LEU A 63 -15.05 -38.59 5.20
C LEU A 63 -16.22 -37.61 5.03
N ASN A 64 -16.94 -37.71 3.92
CA ASN A 64 -18.10 -36.85 3.66
C ASN A 64 -19.12 -36.99 4.78
N ARG A 65 -19.50 -35.86 5.40
CA ARG A 65 -20.45 -35.80 6.51
C ARG A 65 -20.08 -36.67 7.72
N ALA A 66 -18.82 -37.06 7.85
CA ALA A 66 -18.33 -37.78 9.02
C ALA A 66 -18.29 -36.85 10.25
N THR A 67 -18.47 -37.42 11.43
CA THR A 67 -18.36 -36.72 12.71
C THR A 67 -16.96 -36.92 13.27
N LEU A 68 -16.17 -35.85 13.31
CA LEU A 68 -14.78 -35.81 13.77
C LEU A 68 -14.62 -34.95 15.04
N HIS A 69 -15.71 -34.71 15.77
CA HIS A 69 -15.70 -33.86 16.96
C HIS A 69 -14.73 -34.40 18.02
N GLY A 70 -13.75 -33.59 18.43
CA GLY A 70 -12.74 -34.00 19.42
C GLY A 70 -11.79 -35.11 18.95
N THR A 71 -11.85 -35.54 17.70
CA THR A 71 -11.00 -36.62 17.16
C THR A 71 -9.55 -36.14 17.06
N SER A 72 -8.61 -37.00 17.45
CA SER A 72 -7.19 -36.76 17.25
C SER A 72 -6.73 -37.39 15.95
N LEU A 73 -6.35 -36.57 14.97
CA LEU A 73 -5.75 -36.92 13.69
C LEU A 73 -4.28 -36.45 13.62
N ARG A 74 -3.61 -36.35 14.78
CA ARG A 74 -2.22 -35.91 14.85
C ARG A 74 -1.34 -36.78 13.95
N ARG A 75 -0.56 -36.16 13.08
CA ARG A 75 0.34 -36.83 12.12
C ARG A 75 -0.34 -37.89 11.23
N ALA A 76 -1.68 -37.89 11.15
CA ALA A 76 -2.39 -38.80 10.26
C ALA A 76 -2.07 -38.49 8.80
N LEU A 77 -2.05 -39.53 7.97
CA LEU A 77 -1.88 -39.39 6.52
C LEU A 77 -3.27 -39.29 5.89
N LEU A 78 -3.57 -38.12 5.34
CA LEU A 78 -4.87 -37.73 4.77
C LEU A 78 -4.68 -37.23 3.33
N ASP A 79 -3.59 -37.63 2.66
CA ASP A 79 -3.34 -37.21 1.28
C ASP A 79 -4.51 -37.64 0.39
N ARG A 80 -5.00 -36.74 -0.47
CA ARG A 80 -6.15 -36.95 -1.37
C ARG A 80 -7.47 -37.30 -0.65
N VAL A 81 -7.59 -37.00 0.65
CA VAL A 81 -8.85 -37.20 1.38
C VAL A 81 -9.97 -36.35 0.78
N THR A 82 -11.19 -36.86 0.80
CA THR A 82 -12.39 -36.07 0.50
C THR A 82 -13.19 -35.83 1.77
N MET A 83 -13.41 -34.56 2.09
CA MET A 83 -14.16 -34.10 3.25
C MET A 83 -15.16 -33.03 2.81
N ILE A 84 -16.40 -33.44 2.58
CA ILE A 84 -17.51 -32.53 2.28
C ILE A 84 -18.39 -32.42 3.52
N CYS A 85 -18.52 -31.21 4.07
CA CYS A 85 -19.29 -30.91 5.27
C CYS A 85 -19.02 -31.84 6.48
N PRO A 86 -17.75 -32.12 6.87
CA PRO A 86 -17.48 -32.89 8.08
C PRO A 86 -17.79 -32.06 9.34
N GLY A 87 -18.19 -32.72 10.43
CA GLY A 87 -18.27 -32.09 11.75
C GLY A 87 -16.90 -32.11 12.42
N MET A 88 -16.16 -31.00 12.42
CA MET A 88 -14.76 -30.96 12.86
C MET A 88 -14.48 -30.08 14.08
N GLU A 89 -15.49 -29.82 14.92
CA GLU A 89 -15.28 -29.04 16.15
C GLU A 89 -14.22 -29.71 17.05
N ARG A 90 -13.20 -28.96 17.46
CA ARG A 90 -12.11 -29.43 18.35
C ARG A 90 -11.31 -30.63 17.80
N THR A 91 -11.34 -30.87 16.50
CA THR A 91 -10.48 -31.88 15.86
C THR A 91 -9.02 -31.43 15.90
N ASP A 92 -8.11 -32.35 16.19
CA ASP A 92 -6.68 -32.08 16.25
C ASP A 92 -5.94 -32.71 15.06
N LEU A 93 -5.54 -31.89 14.11
CA LEU A 93 -4.80 -32.22 12.89
C LEU A 93 -3.33 -31.79 13.00
N THR A 94 -2.77 -31.66 14.21
CA THR A 94 -1.38 -31.24 14.40
C THR A 94 -0.42 -32.15 13.62
N GLY A 95 0.36 -31.57 12.70
CA GLY A 95 1.31 -32.30 11.86
C GLY A 95 0.68 -33.28 10.87
N ALA A 96 -0.64 -33.27 10.67
CA ALA A 96 -1.31 -34.13 9.71
C ALA A 96 -0.92 -33.75 8.27
N ARG A 97 -0.92 -34.74 7.37
CA ARG A 97 -0.57 -34.52 5.96
C ARG A 97 -1.80 -34.67 5.09
N MET A 98 -2.27 -33.57 4.50
CA MET A 98 -3.52 -33.45 3.76
C MET A 98 -3.27 -32.93 2.33
N ARG A 99 -2.21 -33.41 1.68
CA ARG A 99 -1.85 -32.93 0.34
C ARG A 99 -2.91 -33.32 -0.66
N ASP A 100 -3.19 -32.43 -1.61
CA ASP A 100 -4.19 -32.69 -2.67
C ASP A 100 -5.60 -33.03 -2.13
N ALA A 101 -5.91 -32.65 -0.90
CA ALA A 101 -7.20 -32.92 -0.29
C ALA A 101 -8.31 -32.06 -0.91
N TYR A 102 -9.54 -32.58 -0.83
CA TYR A 102 -10.76 -31.91 -1.25
C TYR A 102 -11.60 -31.62 0.00
N VAL A 103 -11.65 -30.36 0.43
CA VAL A 103 -12.22 -29.92 1.73
C VAL A 103 -13.33 -28.88 1.53
N HIS A 104 -14.26 -29.15 0.61
CA HIS A 104 -15.32 -28.23 0.24
C HIS A 104 -16.36 -28.01 1.36
N ALA A 105 -16.76 -26.75 1.55
CA ALA A 105 -17.75 -26.34 2.56
C ALA A 105 -17.46 -26.90 3.98
N LEU A 106 -16.18 -26.95 4.33
CA LEU A 106 -15.74 -27.42 5.64
C LEU A 106 -15.99 -26.34 6.70
N ALA A 107 -16.60 -26.71 7.83
CA ALA A 107 -16.77 -25.84 8.98
C ALA A 107 -15.92 -26.37 10.15
N ALA A 108 -14.72 -25.82 10.31
CA ALA A 108 -13.83 -26.13 11.41
C ALA A 108 -13.96 -25.05 12.49
N GLN A 109 -14.26 -25.48 13.71
CA GLN A 109 -14.38 -24.59 14.86
C GLN A 109 -13.46 -25.06 15.98
N THR A 110 -12.60 -24.16 16.47
CA THR A 110 -11.66 -24.45 17.57
C THR A 110 -10.77 -25.68 17.32
N SER A 111 -10.50 -25.96 16.05
CA SER A 111 -9.68 -27.10 15.62
C SER A 111 -8.20 -26.68 15.52
N VAL A 112 -7.29 -27.66 15.54
CA VAL A 112 -5.84 -27.42 15.50
C VAL A 112 -5.25 -27.99 14.22
N PHE A 113 -4.59 -27.16 13.41
CA PHE A 113 -3.89 -27.52 12.18
C PHE A 113 -2.40 -27.19 12.26
N ASP A 114 -1.87 -27.02 13.47
CA ASP A 114 -0.49 -26.59 13.69
C ASP A 114 0.49 -27.54 12.98
N ASN A 115 1.37 -26.97 12.16
CA ASN A 115 2.34 -27.68 11.32
C ASN A 115 1.73 -28.73 10.37
N ALA A 116 0.42 -28.66 10.11
CA ALA A 116 -0.21 -29.52 9.13
C ALA A 116 0.21 -29.12 7.71
N ASP A 117 0.24 -30.10 6.81
CA ASP A 117 0.60 -29.91 5.42
C ASP A 117 -0.66 -30.04 4.54
N LEU A 118 -1.25 -28.90 4.19
CA LEU A 118 -2.37 -28.75 3.28
C LEU A 118 -1.89 -28.21 1.91
N SER A 119 -0.70 -28.62 1.47
CA SER A 119 -0.19 -28.20 0.17
C SER A 119 -1.08 -28.71 -0.97
N ASN A 120 -1.28 -27.87 -1.99
CA ASN A 120 -2.08 -28.18 -3.18
C ASN A 120 -3.54 -28.59 -2.87
N LEU A 121 -4.17 -28.00 -1.83
CA LEU A 121 -5.60 -28.20 -1.61
C LEU A 121 -6.37 -27.98 -2.91
N ARG A 122 -7.13 -29.00 -3.33
CA ARG A 122 -7.83 -28.99 -4.62
C ARG A 122 -9.05 -28.06 -4.59
N ASP A 123 -9.71 -28.01 -3.44
CA ASP A 123 -10.88 -27.18 -3.21
C ASP A 123 -11.09 -26.99 -1.70
N ALA A 124 -11.10 -25.75 -1.25
CA ALA A 124 -11.57 -25.34 0.08
C ALA A 124 -12.67 -24.27 -0.03
N THR A 125 -13.33 -24.18 -1.18
CA THR A 125 -14.30 -23.13 -1.49
C THR A 125 -15.44 -23.14 -0.48
N GLY A 126 -15.77 -21.95 0.03
CA GLY A 126 -16.83 -21.75 1.01
C GLY A 126 -16.54 -22.35 2.39
N SER A 127 -15.31 -22.78 2.66
CA SER A 127 -14.93 -23.29 3.98
C SER A 127 -14.80 -22.16 4.99
N LEU A 128 -15.17 -22.45 6.23
CA LEU A 128 -15.08 -21.57 7.38
C LEU A 128 -14.14 -22.18 8.41
N PHE A 129 -13.05 -21.46 8.70
CA PHE A 129 -12.21 -21.69 9.85
C PHE A 129 -12.57 -20.64 10.91
N HIS A 130 -13.05 -21.10 12.06
CA HIS A 130 -13.41 -20.25 13.18
C HIS A 130 -12.64 -20.62 14.44
N GLY A 131 -11.86 -19.69 15.01
CA GLY A 131 -11.14 -19.96 16.26
C GLY A 131 -10.05 -21.03 16.13
N CYS A 132 -9.59 -21.33 14.91
CA CYS A 132 -8.65 -22.42 14.67
C CYS A 132 -7.20 -21.99 14.89
N SER A 133 -6.38 -22.88 15.43
CA SER A 133 -4.92 -22.72 15.42
C SER A 133 -4.38 -23.32 14.13
N MET A 134 -3.61 -22.55 13.38
CA MET A 134 -3.02 -22.92 12.09
C MET A 134 -1.54 -22.48 12.04
N ARG A 135 -0.86 -22.55 13.18
CA ARG A 135 0.52 -22.08 13.31
C ARG A 135 1.46 -22.92 12.47
N GLY A 136 2.26 -22.28 11.62
CA GLY A 136 3.22 -22.98 10.75
C GLY A 136 2.58 -23.93 9.74
N THR A 137 1.27 -23.83 9.51
CA THR A 137 0.56 -24.65 8.52
C THR A 137 1.04 -24.32 7.10
N SER A 138 1.22 -25.34 6.28
CA SER A 138 1.60 -25.20 4.87
C SER A 138 0.35 -25.31 3.98
N LEU A 139 0.01 -24.26 3.23
CA LEU A 139 -1.05 -24.21 2.23
C LEU A 139 -0.60 -23.69 0.84
N PRO A 140 0.63 -23.96 0.36
CA PRO A 140 1.07 -23.44 -0.93
C PRO A 140 0.24 -24.04 -2.07
N ASN A 141 -0.02 -23.22 -3.09
CA ASN A 141 -0.83 -23.56 -4.27
C ASN A 141 -2.27 -24.04 -3.95
N GLY A 142 -2.77 -23.82 -2.74
CA GLY A 142 -4.11 -24.25 -2.34
C GLY A 142 -5.21 -23.43 -3.02
N HIS A 143 -6.33 -24.07 -3.36
CA HIS A 143 -7.54 -23.41 -3.82
C HIS A 143 -8.43 -23.00 -2.63
N LEU A 144 -8.25 -21.77 -2.15
CA LEU A 144 -8.88 -21.19 -0.96
C LEU A 144 -9.88 -20.08 -1.32
N ALA A 145 -10.47 -20.14 -2.52
CA ALA A 145 -11.39 -19.12 -3.01
C ALA A 145 -12.64 -19.04 -2.11
N GLY A 146 -13.01 -17.83 -1.66
CA GLY A 146 -14.16 -17.62 -0.78
C GLY A 146 -14.02 -18.24 0.62
N THR A 147 -12.86 -18.78 0.99
CA THR A 147 -12.62 -19.30 2.34
C THR A 147 -12.63 -18.15 3.35
N THR A 148 -13.23 -18.39 4.52
CA THR A 148 -13.24 -17.44 5.64
C THR A 148 -12.38 -17.93 6.77
N PHE A 149 -11.41 -17.12 7.19
CA PHE A 149 -10.62 -17.28 8.40
C PHE A 149 -11.08 -16.24 9.41
N TYR A 150 -11.82 -16.67 10.44
CA TYR A 150 -12.32 -15.79 11.48
C TYR A 150 -11.74 -16.17 12.83
N GLN A 151 -11.05 -15.25 13.48
CA GLN A 151 -10.37 -15.49 14.78
C GLN A 151 -9.39 -16.66 14.73
N CYS A 152 -8.68 -16.81 13.61
CA CYS A 152 -7.70 -17.88 13.44
C CYS A 152 -6.29 -17.40 13.75
N ASP A 153 -5.43 -18.34 14.14
CA ASP A 153 -4.01 -18.10 14.35
C ASP A 153 -3.20 -18.70 13.20
N LEU A 154 -2.79 -17.85 12.25
CA LEU A 154 -2.02 -18.21 11.06
C LEU A 154 -0.54 -17.81 11.22
N GLU A 155 -0.04 -17.69 12.45
CA GLU A 155 1.34 -17.30 12.70
C GLU A 155 2.32 -18.25 11.98
N GLY A 156 3.17 -17.68 11.12
CA GLY A 156 4.18 -18.41 10.36
C GLY A 156 3.65 -19.36 9.29
N SER A 157 2.35 -19.34 8.97
CA SER A 157 1.79 -20.19 7.91
C SER A 157 2.29 -19.78 6.52
N ASP A 158 2.39 -20.74 5.60
CA ASP A 158 2.81 -20.54 4.22
C ASP A 158 1.61 -20.67 3.27
N LEU A 159 1.17 -19.57 2.66
CA LEU A 159 0.12 -19.50 1.64
C LEU A 159 0.68 -19.02 0.29
N LYS A 160 1.95 -19.33 -0.02
CA LYS A 160 2.55 -18.98 -1.31
C LYS A 160 1.75 -19.51 -2.48
N ALA A 161 1.55 -18.67 -3.49
CA ALA A 161 0.83 -19.01 -4.72
C ALA A 161 -0.58 -19.59 -4.50
N ALA A 162 -1.17 -19.41 -3.32
CA ALA A 162 -2.54 -19.83 -3.06
C ALA A 162 -3.54 -18.96 -3.84
N ASN A 163 -4.67 -19.56 -4.20
CA ASN A 163 -5.81 -18.82 -4.73
C ASN A 163 -6.70 -18.40 -3.56
N LEU A 164 -6.72 -17.11 -3.24
CA LEU A 164 -7.48 -16.46 -2.18
C LEU A 164 -8.56 -15.52 -2.72
N GLN A 165 -9.04 -15.76 -3.95
CA GLN A 165 -10.07 -14.94 -4.56
C GLN A 165 -11.34 -14.90 -3.70
N GLY A 166 -11.77 -13.71 -3.30
CA GLY A 166 -12.93 -13.48 -2.44
C GLY A 166 -12.78 -14.01 -1.02
N ALA A 167 -11.59 -14.45 -0.60
CA ALA A 167 -11.37 -14.93 0.75
C ALA A 167 -11.45 -13.76 1.76
N SER A 168 -11.77 -14.10 3.01
CA SER A 168 -11.85 -13.12 4.09
C SER A 168 -11.05 -13.59 5.30
N ILE A 169 -10.18 -12.71 5.81
CA ILE A 169 -9.35 -12.95 6.99
C ILE A 169 -9.67 -11.86 8.00
N ASN A 170 -10.41 -12.22 9.04
CA ASN A 170 -10.95 -11.27 10.00
C ASN A 170 -10.53 -11.65 11.42
N GLU A 171 -10.11 -10.64 12.19
CA GLU A 171 -9.75 -10.79 13.61
C GLU A 171 -8.73 -11.90 13.86
N SER A 172 -7.80 -12.11 12.90
CA SER A 172 -6.87 -13.23 12.90
C SER A 172 -5.43 -12.77 13.15
N VAL A 173 -4.57 -13.70 13.57
CA VAL A 173 -3.14 -13.47 13.75
C VAL A 173 -2.41 -13.92 12.49
N LEU A 174 -1.73 -13.00 11.81
CA LEU A 174 -1.02 -13.23 10.54
C LEU A 174 0.48 -12.96 10.65
N ARG A 175 1.01 -13.05 11.87
CA ARG A 175 2.41 -12.74 12.15
C ARG A 175 3.30 -13.65 11.32
N LYS A 176 4.19 -13.05 10.51
CA LYS A 176 5.12 -13.78 9.62
C LYS A 176 4.44 -14.73 8.62
N THR A 177 3.14 -14.58 8.39
CA THR A 177 2.42 -15.35 7.38
C THR A 177 2.91 -14.95 5.99
N VAL A 178 3.04 -15.92 5.10
CA VAL A 178 3.53 -15.68 3.74
C VAL A 178 2.42 -15.85 2.74
N PHE A 179 2.20 -14.85 1.89
CA PHE A 179 1.26 -14.88 0.78
C PHE A 179 1.94 -14.57 -0.55
N ASP A 180 3.25 -14.78 -0.66
CA ASP A 180 4.01 -14.41 -1.85
C ASP A 180 3.41 -15.08 -3.10
N ASN A 181 3.29 -14.30 -4.17
CA ASN A 181 2.73 -14.74 -5.46
C ASN A 181 1.29 -15.31 -5.40
N ALA A 182 0.56 -15.10 -4.30
CA ALA A 182 -0.84 -15.51 -4.21
C ALA A 182 -1.74 -14.69 -5.17
N VAL A 183 -2.86 -15.29 -5.57
CA VAL A 183 -3.90 -14.63 -6.36
C VAL A 183 -5.05 -14.25 -5.44
N ALA A 184 -5.37 -12.96 -5.34
CA ALA A 184 -6.15 -12.43 -4.22
C ALA A 184 -7.21 -11.39 -4.65
N ASP A 185 -7.92 -11.60 -5.76
CA ASP A 185 -8.99 -10.69 -6.15
C ASP A 185 -10.04 -10.58 -5.04
N GLN A 186 -10.38 -9.36 -4.62
CA GLN A 186 -11.35 -9.11 -3.55
C GLN A 186 -11.00 -9.75 -2.20
N LEU A 187 -9.71 -10.03 -1.92
CA LEU A 187 -9.27 -10.46 -0.59
C LEU A 187 -9.50 -9.34 0.43
N THR A 188 -10.14 -9.69 1.55
CA THR A 188 -10.37 -8.77 2.67
C THR A 188 -9.61 -9.23 3.90
N MET A 189 -8.85 -8.31 4.50
CA MET A 189 -8.09 -8.54 5.73
C MET A 189 -8.46 -7.44 6.71
N THR A 190 -9.21 -7.78 7.76
CA THR A 190 -9.71 -6.78 8.73
C THR A 190 -9.35 -7.13 10.16
N LYS A 191 -9.04 -6.11 10.96
CA LYS A 191 -8.76 -6.25 12.41
C LYS A 191 -7.73 -7.32 12.75
N SER A 192 -6.79 -7.55 11.84
CA SER A 192 -5.83 -8.66 11.95
C SER A 192 -4.44 -8.13 12.27
N ASP A 193 -3.66 -8.98 12.93
CA ASP A 193 -2.27 -8.68 13.31
C ASP A 193 -1.35 -9.13 12.19
N MET A 194 -0.77 -8.18 11.45
CA MET A 194 -0.03 -8.42 10.22
C MET A 194 1.47 -8.21 10.39
N ALA A 195 1.99 -8.36 11.61
CA ALA A 195 3.40 -8.09 11.86
C ALA A 195 4.32 -9.08 11.11
N GLY A 196 5.14 -8.58 10.20
CA GLY A 196 6.04 -9.38 9.36
C GLY A 196 5.32 -10.18 8.26
N THR A 197 4.03 -9.93 8.00
CA THR A 197 3.31 -10.58 6.90
C THR A 197 3.92 -10.19 5.56
N ARG A 198 4.09 -11.15 4.65
CA ARG A 198 4.67 -10.93 3.32
C ARG A 198 3.63 -11.16 2.22
N LEU A 199 3.48 -10.19 1.34
CA LEU A 199 2.55 -10.17 0.20
C LEU A 199 3.34 -10.02 -1.12
N ASN A 200 4.59 -10.48 -1.15
CA ASN A 200 5.52 -10.13 -2.22
C ASN A 200 5.11 -10.77 -3.55
N GLY A 201 5.00 -9.96 -4.60
CA GLY A 201 4.52 -10.44 -5.90
C GLY A 201 3.06 -10.92 -5.91
N MET A 202 2.28 -10.71 -4.84
CA MET A 202 0.85 -11.02 -4.83
C MET A 202 0.14 -10.26 -5.96
N SER A 203 -0.83 -10.89 -6.60
CA SER A 203 -1.65 -10.26 -7.64
C SER A 203 -3.13 -10.34 -7.29
N GLY A 204 -3.87 -9.25 -7.43
CA GLY A 204 -5.30 -9.27 -7.20
C GLY A 204 -5.92 -7.89 -7.19
N ALA A 205 -7.10 -7.74 -7.80
CA ALA A 205 -7.82 -6.48 -7.86
C ALA A 205 -8.74 -6.28 -6.65
N GLY A 206 -8.67 -5.10 -6.04
CA GLY A 206 -9.54 -4.71 -4.93
C GLY A 206 -9.23 -5.42 -3.62
N VAL A 207 -7.95 -5.68 -3.35
CA VAL A 207 -7.50 -6.13 -2.02
C VAL A 207 -7.77 -5.04 -1.00
N VAL A 208 -8.30 -5.42 0.17
CA VAL A 208 -8.68 -4.51 1.23
C VAL A 208 -7.99 -4.92 2.53
N ILE A 209 -7.10 -4.07 3.03
CA ILE A 209 -6.47 -4.21 4.34
C ILE A 209 -6.96 -3.06 5.21
N GLN A 210 -7.71 -3.37 6.27
CA GLN A 210 -8.31 -2.33 7.11
C GLN A 210 -8.20 -2.62 8.59
N ARG A 211 -7.95 -1.57 9.36
CA ARG A 211 -7.91 -1.62 10.84
C ARG A 211 -6.97 -2.70 11.36
N ALA A 212 -5.83 -2.92 10.69
CA ALA A 212 -4.81 -3.85 11.17
C ALA A 212 -4.40 -3.45 12.60
N THR A 213 -4.30 -4.43 13.49
CA THR A 213 -3.93 -4.17 14.90
C THR A 213 -2.42 -3.89 15.03
N ASN A 214 -1.63 -4.46 14.14
CA ASN A 214 -0.22 -4.20 13.94
C ASN A 214 0.12 -4.49 12.47
N CYS A 215 0.90 -3.64 11.80
CA CYS A 215 1.43 -3.93 10.47
C CYS A 215 2.95 -3.69 10.34
N ASP A 216 3.69 -3.73 11.45
CA ASP A 216 5.15 -3.63 11.44
C ASP A 216 5.77 -4.76 10.63
N GLY A 217 6.66 -4.43 9.70
CA GLY A 217 7.30 -5.39 8.80
C GLY A 217 6.37 -5.95 7.73
N LEU A 218 5.18 -5.38 7.53
CA LEU A 218 4.32 -5.71 6.39
C LEU A 218 5.07 -5.41 5.09
N ASP A 219 5.23 -6.43 4.25
CA ASP A 219 5.92 -6.33 2.96
C ASP A 219 4.95 -6.52 1.80
N LEU A 220 4.77 -5.48 0.99
CA LEU A 220 3.96 -5.41 -0.21
C LEU A 220 4.83 -5.35 -1.49
N SER A 221 6.13 -5.64 -1.37
CA SER A 221 7.09 -5.39 -2.45
C SER A 221 6.78 -6.19 -3.72
N GLY A 222 6.79 -5.52 -4.86
CA GLY A 222 6.52 -6.11 -6.17
C GLY A 222 5.09 -6.61 -6.37
N ALA A 223 4.17 -6.36 -5.42
CA ALA A 223 2.78 -6.77 -5.55
C ALA A 223 2.06 -5.98 -6.66
N ARG A 224 1.08 -6.62 -7.30
CA ARG A 224 0.23 -6.04 -8.35
C ARG A 224 -1.20 -5.97 -7.85
N LEU A 225 -1.53 -4.86 -7.20
CA LEU A 225 -2.75 -4.69 -6.43
C LEU A 225 -3.58 -3.48 -6.93
N PRO A 226 -4.16 -3.55 -8.14
CA PRO A 226 -5.03 -2.47 -8.63
C PRO A 226 -6.23 -2.28 -7.69
N ARG A 227 -6.56 -1.02 -7.39
CA ARG A 227 -7.61 -0.63 -6.43
C ARG A 227 -7.36 -1.14 -5.00
N LEU A 228 -6.09 -1.28 -4.60
CA LEU A 228 -5.71 -1.57 -3.23
C LEU A 228 -6.31 -0.54 -2.26
N ARG A 229 -6.93 -1.01 -1.18
CA ARG A 229 -7.40 -0.14 -0.09
C ARG A 229 -6.62 -0.45 1.18
N LEU A 230 -5.87 0.53 1.66
CA LEU A 230 -5.24 0.55 2.97
C LEU A 230 -5.97 1.59 3.83
N ASP A 231 -6.67 1.18 4.87
CA ASP A 231 -7.39 2.11 5.74
C ASP A 231 -7.16 1.86 7.24
N GLY A 232 -6.74 2.90 7.96
CA GLY A 232 -6.56 2.81 9.41
C GLY A 232 -5.37 1.94 9.84
N LEU A 233 -4.34 1.81 9.00
CA LEU A 233 -3.12 1.07 9.34
C LEU A 233 -2.20 1.89 10.24
N ARG A 234 -1.49 1.22 11.15
CA ARG A 234 -0.46 1.82 12.00
C ARG A 234 0.75 0.88 12.06
N GLY A 235 1.90 1.37 11.61
CA GLY A 235 3.16 0.63 11.68
C GLY A 235 4.33 1.44 11.12
N ASP A 236 5.54 1.17 11.62
CA ASP A 236 6.72 2.01 11.36
C ASP A 236 7.67 1.41 10.32
N THR A 237 7.42 0.17 9.90
CA THR A 237 8.36 -0.63 9.09
C THR A 237 7.70 -1.28 7.88
N VAL A 238 6.65 -0.65 7.35
CA VAL A 238 5.96 -1.11 6.14
C VAL A 238 6.83 -0.86 4.89
N VAL A 239 6.93 -1.86 4.03
CA VAL A 239 7.71 -1.81 2.78
C VAL A 239 6.77 -2.14 1.62
N ALA A 240 6.83 -1.35 0.55
CA ALA A 240 5.99 -1.45 -0.64
C ALA A 240 6.77 -1.03 -1.89
N ARG A 241 8.03 -1.47 -2.01
CA ARG A 241 8.89 -1.17 -3.15
C ARG A 241 8.38 -1.83 -4.41
N ASP A 242 8.48 -1.16 -5.55
CA ASP A 242 7.98 -1.68 -6.84
C ASP A 242 6.49 -2.09 -6.81
N LEU A 243 5.71 -1.56 -5.85
CA LEU A 243 4.27 -1.82 -5.77
C LEU A 243 3.57 -1.25 -6.99
N HIS A 244 2.83 -2.08 -7.72
CA HIS A 244 1.98 -1.65 -8.81
C HIS A 244 0.51 -1.65 -8.37
N ALA A 245 0.00 -0.48 -7.98
CA ALA A 245 -1.34 -0.34 -7.44
C ALA A 245 -2.04 0.91 -8.03
N PRO A 246 -2.49 0.84 -9.29
CA PRO A 246 -3.30 1.92 -9.86
C PRO A 246 -4.61 2.08 -9.08
N ASP A 247 -5.06 3.32 -8.92
CA ASP A 247 -6.26 3.71 -8.17
C ASP A 247 -6.28 3.25 -6.71
N ALA A 248 -5.12 3.08 -6.09
CA ALA A 248 -5.02 2.75 -4.67
C ALA A 248 -5.61 3.86 -3.78
N ASP A 249 -6.23 3.48 -2.66
CA ASP A 249 -6.73 4.38 -1.61
C ASP A 249 -5.99 4.07 -0.32
N ILE A 250 -5.18 5.01 0.14
CA ILE A 250 -4.49 4.97 1.44
C ILE A 250 -5.08 6.08 2.29
N GLY A 251 -5.94 5.68 3.23
CA GLY A 251 -6.71 6.58 4.08
C GLY A 251 -6.46 6.35 5.56
N HIS A 252 -6.42 7.41 6.36
CA HIS A 252 -6.37 7.32 7.82
C HIS A 252 -5.18 6.47 8.35
N CYS A 253 -4.09 6.40 7.60
CA CYS A 253 -2.94 5.55 7.90
C CYS A 253 -1.84 6.35 8.61
N SER A 254 -1.14 5.73 9.55
CA SER A 254 0.11 6.26 10.11
C SER A 254 1.23 5.26 9.77
N LEU A 255 1.99 5.60 8.74
CA LEU A 255 3.02 4.77 8.13
C LEU A 255 4.30 5.60 7.92
N PRO A 256 4.90 6.13 9.01
CA PRO A 256 6.11 6.93 8.89
C PRO A 256 7.24 6.06 8.33
N GLY A 257 8.01 6.62 7.39
CA GLY A 257 9.14 5.92 6.79
C GLY A 257 8.77 4.83 5.79
N ILE A 258 7.49 4.69 5.40
CA ILE A 258 7.08 3.68 4.43
C ILE A 258 7.94 3.75 3.16
N ASP A 259 8.37 2.60 2.68
CA ASP A 259 9.19 2.50 1.47
C ASP A 259 8.31 2.23 0.25
N LEU A 260 7.97 3.28 -0.48
CA LEU A 260 7.25 3.26 -1.76
C LEU A 260 8.20 3.60 -2.93
N SER A 261 9.51 3.40 -2.77
CA SER A 261 10.47 3.64 -3.86
C SER A 261 10.05 2.86 -5.11
N THR A 262 10.15 3.49 -6.28
CA THR A 262 9.83 2.89 -7.60
C THR A 262 8.40 2.35 -7.75
N ALA A 263 7.50 2.64 -6.81
CA ALA A 263 6.10 2.22 -6.89
C ALA A 263 5.36 2.92 -8.04
N ALA A 264 4.45 2.20 -8.69
CA ALA A 264 3.57 2.69 -9.73
C ALA A 264 2.13 2.80 -9.21
N LEU A 265 1.74 4.02 -8.88
CA LEU A 265 0.52 4.39 -8.16
C LEU A 265 -0.30 5.46 -8.92
N PRO A 266 -0.59 5.31 -10.23
CA PRO A 266 -1.40 6.30 -10.93
C PRO A 266 -2.82 6.34 -10.34
N GLY A 267 -3.37 7.55 -10.18
CA GLY A 267 -4.69 7.74 -9.56
C GLY A 267 -4.74 7.49 -8.04
N LEU A 268 -3.58 7.38 -7.38
CA LEU A 268 -3.48 7.20 -5.92
C LEU A 268 -4.29 8.27 -5.17
N ARG A 269 -5.05 7.83 -4.17
CA ARG A 269 -5.73 8.70 -3.22
C ARG A 269 -5.06 8.57 -1.86
N LEU A 270 -4.41 9.64 -1.41
CA LEU A 270 -3.89 9.78 -0.05
C LEU A 270 -4.78 10.74 0.72
N ARG A 271 -5.33 10.29 1.85
CA ARG A 271 -6.18 11.13 2.70
C ARG A 271 -5.92 10.89 4.18
N ASP A 272 -5.91 11.97 4.96
CA ASP A 272 -5.90 11.90 6.43
C ASP A 272 -4.77 11.01 6.99
N SER A 273 -3.61 11.00 6.33
CA SER A 273 -2.55 10.03 6.62
C SER A 273 -1.24 10.69 7.04
N ASP A 274 -0.45 9.99 7.84
CA ASP A 274 0.90 10.37 8.21
C ASP A 274 1.91 9.45 7.52
N LEU A 275 2.62 10.02 6.55
CA LEU A 275 3.68 9.42 5.75
C LEU A 275 4.99 10.19 5.96
N THR A 276 5.23 10.70 7.17
CA THR A 276 6.46 11.41 7.54
C THR A 276 7.68 10.56 7.19
N ARG A 277 8.67 11.15 6.49
CA ARG A 277 9.89 10.47 6.00
C ARG A 277 9.63 9.31 5.04
N ALA A 278 8.47 9.23 4.39
CA ALA A 278 8.21 8.23 3.38
C ALA A 278 9.22 8.31 2.23
N LYS A 279 9.62 7.15 1.70
CA LYS A 279 10.49 7.05 0.53
C LYS A 279 9.63 6.85 -0.71
N LEU A 280 9.61 7.85 -1.58
CA LEU A 280 8.85 7.91 -2.82
C LEU A 280 9.79 8.20 -4.01
N SER A 281 11.10 7.98 -3.84
CA SER A 281 12.11 8.24 -4.86
C SER A 281 11.80 7.43 -6.12
N SER A 282 11.75 8.12 -7.26
CA SER A 282 11.41 7.54 -8.57
C SER A 282 10.04 6.84 -8.63
N ALA A 283 9.15 7.05 -7.67
CA ALA A 283 7.78 6.55 -7.74
C ALA A 283 6.97 7.34 -8.78
N SER A 284 5.96 6.70 -9.34
CA SER A 284 5.00 7.30 -10.27
C SER A 284 3.65 7.40 -9.59
N PHE A 285 3.12 8.61 -9.44
CA PHE A 285 1.80 8.88 -8.89
C PHE A 285 1.08 9.93 -9.73
N VAL A 286 1.07 9.68 -11.05
CA VAL A 286 0.35 10.48 -12.05
C VAL A 286 -1.14 10.54 -11.70
N ALA A 287 -1.73 11.73 -11.79
CA ALA A 287 -3.12 12.00 -11.46
C ALA A 287 -3.51 11.61 -10.01
N ALA A 288 -2.54 11.55 -9.10
CA ALA A 288 -2.82 11.30 -7.69
C ALA A 288 -3.45 12.50 -7.00
N SER A 289 -4.23 12.22 -5.96
CA SER A 289 -4.84 13.21 -5.08
C SER A 289 -4.36 12.99 -3.65
N VAL A 290 -3.77 14.02 -3.06
CA VAL A 290 -3.22 14.03 -1.70
C VAL A 290 -3.94 15.12 -0.92
N HIS A 291 -4.64 14.73 0.13
CA HIS A 291 -5.44 15.65 0.94
C HIS A 291 -5.17 15.43 2.43
N ARG A 292 -4.94 16.51 3.19
CA ARG A 292 -4.73 16.45 4.64
C ARG A 292 -3.72 15.37 5.07
N THR A 293 -2.60 15.28 4.36
CA THR A 293 -1.57 14.24 4.56
C THR A 293 -0.25 14.87 5.02
N CYS A 294 0.45 14.19 5.94
CA CYS A 294 1.80 14.57 6.35
C CYS A 294 2.84 13.81 5.52
N LEU A 295 3.66 14.56 4.80
CA LEU A 295 4.80 14.10 3.98
C LEU A 295 6.07 14.89 4.39
N THR A 296 6.13 15.33 5.65
CA THR A 296 7.29 16.01 6.23
C THR A 296 8.53 15.14 6.05
N GLU A 297 9.62 15.73 5.54
CA GLU A 297 10.88 15.03 5.22
C GLU A 297 10.76 13.85 4.25
N ALA A 298 9.65 13.72 3.51
CA ALA A 298 9.51 12.66 2.52
C ALA A 298 10.50 12.84 1.36
N ASP A 299 10.96 11.74 0.79
CA ASP A 299 11.84 11.71 -0.38
C ASP A 299 11.04 11.44 -1.65
N LEU A 300 10.74 12.48 -2.42
CA LEU A 300 10.09 12.41 -3.74
C LEU A 300 11.08 12.71 -4.88
N GLY A 301 12.38 12.47 -4.66
CA GLY A 301 13.42 12.71 -5.67
C GLY A 301 13.15 11.95 -6.96
N ASN A 302 13.20 12.65 -8.10
CA ASN A 302 12.90 12.11 -9.44
C ASN A 302 11.52 11.44 -9.58
N ALA A 303 10.58 11.69 -8.67
CA ALA A 303 9.25 11.12 -8.78
C ALA A 303 8.44 11.77 -9.92
N GLN A 304 7.53 11.00 -10.50
CA GLN A 304 6.69 11.42 -11.63
C GLN A 304 5.24 11.60 -11.18
N ALA A 305 4.72 12.81 -11.30
CA ALA A 305 3.45 13.22 -10.70
C ALA A 305 2.71 14.23 -11.58
N GLU A 306 2.62 13.95 -12.87
CA GLU A 306 1.82 14.76 -13.80
C GLU A 306 0.36 14.79 -13.35
N ASN A 307 -0.27 15.97 -13.36
CA ASN A 307 -1.62 16.23 -12.84
C ASN A 307 -1.81 15.83 -11.36
N LEU A 308 -0.76 15.88 -10.53
CA LEU A 308 -0.87 15.69 -9.08
C LEU A 308 -1.68 16.81 -8.44
N HIS A 309 -2.59 16.47 -7.53
CA HIS A 309 -3.32 17.42 -6.70
C HIS A 309 -2.93 17.23 -5.24
N VAL A 310 -2.36 18.25 -4.61
CA VAL A 310 -2.02 18.28 -3.19
C VAL A 310 -2.76 19.42 -2.52
N VAL A 311 -3.57 19.11 -1.50
CA VAL A 311 -4.43 20.08 -0.81
C VAL A 311 -4.28 19.95 0.70
N GLU A 312 -4.13 21.06 1.41
CA GLU A 312 -4.12 21.13 2.88
C GLU A 312 -3.13 20.15 3.53
N SER A 313 -1.94 20.01 2.95
CA SER A 313 -0.96 18.97 3.31
C SER A 313 0.37 19.55 3.76
N GLN A 314 1.19 18.72 4.40
CA GLN A 314 2.46 19.10 4.99
C GLN A 314 3.61 18.43 4.23
N LEU A 315 4.53 19.21 3.66
CA LEU A 315 5.70 18.79 2.90
C LEU A 315 6.97 19.52 3.37
N GLN A 316 7.05 19.89 4.65
CA GLN A 316 8.19 20.62 5.18
C GLN A 316 9.46 19.78 5.01
N ARG A 317 10.51 20.39 4.48
CA ARG A 317 11.81 19.74 4.22
C ARG A 317 11.71 18.47 3.36
N ALA A 318 10.65 18.33 2.55
CA ALA A 318 10.55 17.26 1.58
C ALA A 318 11.65 17.40 0.50
N ARG A 319 12.23 16.28 0.08
CA ARG A 319 13.24 16.23 -0.98
C ARG A 319 12.55 15.94 -2.30
N MET A 320 12.56 16.91 -3.21
CA MET A 320 11.85 16.87 -4.49
C MET A 320 12.79 17.26 -5.65
N GLY A 321 14.08 17.01 -5.50
CA GLY A 321 15.09 17.24 -6.54
C GLY A 321 14.77 16.43 -7.80
N GLY A 322 14.70 17.08 -8.96
CA GLY A 322 14.34 16.43 -10.23
C GLY A 322 12.87 15.94 -10.32
N PHE A 323 12.02 16.31 -9.36
CA PHE A 323 10.59 15.97 -9.36
C PHE A 323 9.88 16.49 -10.61
N THR A 324 9.05 15.65 -11.25
CA THR A 324 8.27 16.05 -12.43
C THR A 324 6.79 16.14 -12.10
N GLY A 325 6.31 17.35 -11.85
CA GLY A 325 4.92 17.67 -11.51
C GLY A 325 4.27 18.60 -12.54
N ARG A 326 4.22 18.19 -13.81
CA ARG A 326 3.54 18.95 -14.86
C ARG A 326 2.07 19.12 -14.53
N CYS A 327 1.55 20.34 -14.67
CA CYS A 327 0.17 20.68 -14.34
C CYS A 327 -0.23 20.33 -12.89
N ALA A 328 0.74 20.18 -11.98
CA ALA A 328 0.45 19.87 -10.59
C ALA A 328 -0.22 21.04 -9.87
N VAL A 329 -1.14 20.74 -8.98
CA VAL A 329 -1.86 21.69 -8.14
C VAL A 329 -1.42 21.50 -6.70
N PHE A 330 -0.84 22.53 -6.11
CA PHE A 330 -0.56 22.63 -4.69
C PHE A 330 -1.43 23.74 -4.11
N ARG A 331 -2.35 23.36 -3.21
CA ARG A 331 -3.27 24.29 -2.56
C ARG A 331 -3.15 24.22 -1.04
N ASP A 332 -2.87 25.36 -0.42
CA ASP A 332 -2.78 25.47 1.05
C ASP A 332 -1.81 24.43 1.65
N VAL A 333 -0.62 24.31 1.04
CA VAL A 333 0.41 23.35 1.41
C VAL A 333 1.55 24.05 2.15
N ASP A 334 2.02 23.45 3.24
CA ASP A 334 3.24 23.88 3.91
C ASP A 334 4.46 23.13 3.34
N MET A 335 5.23 23.80 2.48
CA MET A 335 6.45 23.31 1.85
C MET A 335 7.69 24.03 2.39
N ARG A 336 7.67 24.52 3.63
CA ARG A 336 8.81 25.24 4.22
C ARG A 336 10.09 24.39 4.18
N GLY A 337 11.16 24.97 3.65
CA GLY A 337 12.45 24.32 3.53
C GLY A 337 12.48 23.11 2.58
N ALA A 338 11.45 22.90 1.75
CA ALA A 338 11.45 21.83 0.75
C ALA A 338 12.53 22.08 -0.33
N ASP A 339 13.12 20.99 -0.84
CA ASP A 339 14.10 21.04 -1.92
C ASP A 339 13.45 20.64 -3.25
N LEU A 340 13.11 21.63 -4.06
CA LEU A 340 12.53 21.52 -5.41
C LEU A 340 13.57 21.83 -6.50
N ALA A 341 14.87 21.73 -6.20
CA ALA A 341 15.91 22.03 -7.18
C ALA A 341 15.77 21.18 -8.45
N GLN A 342 15.93 21.80 -9.62
CA GLN A 342 15.81 21.16 -10.93
C GLN A 342 14.46 20.43 -11.18
N SER A 343 13.42 20.76 -10.41
CA SER A 343 12.09 20.18 -10.61
C SER A 343 11.41 20.74 -11.86
N ASN A 344 10.52 19.96 -12.47
CA ASN A 344 9.70 20.36 -13.59
C ASN A 344 8.26 20.58 -13.15
N LEU A 345 7.90 21.85 -12.95
CA LEU A 345 6.60 22.34 -12.50
C LEU A 345 5.92 23.17 -13.62
N TYR A 346 6.12 22.76 -14.88
CA TYR A 346 5.47 23.36 -16.03
C TYR A 346 3.95 23.41 -15.84
N ARG A 347 3.36 24.60 -15.97
CA ARG A 347 1.92 24.88 -15.76
C ARG A 347 1.39 24.49 -14.38
N ALA A 348 2.25 24.40 -13.36
CA ALA A 348 1.80 24.13 -12.01
C ALA A 348 0.99 25.30 -11.43
N MET A 349 0.05 24.99 -10.55
CA MET A 349 -0.72 25.97 -9.78
C MET A 349 -0.38 25.81 -8.30
N ILE A 350 0.35 26.78 -7.77
CA ILE A 350 0.83 26.80 -6.38
C ILE A 350 0.15 27.97 -5.67
N THR A 351 -0.92 27.71 -4.94
CA THR A 351 -1.84 28.77 -4.48
C THR A 351 -2.33 28.56 -3.06
N GLY A 352 -2.48 29.64 -2.30
CA GLY A 352 -3.26 29.62 -1.05
C GLY A 352 -4.54 30.44 -1.15
N ASP A 353 -5.59 30.05 -0.42
CA ASP A 353 -6.78 30.88 -0.23
C ASP A 353 -6.50 31.96 0.84
N PRO A 354 -6.76 33.23 0.52
CA PRO A 354 -5.71 34.26 0.29
C PRO A 354 -4.49 34.14 1.22
N PRO A 355 -3.28 34.41 0.68
CA PRO A 355 -2.09 33.53 0.56
C PRO A 355 -1.53 32.89 1.85
N ARG A 356 -2.23 32.94 2.99
CA ARG A 356 -1.76 32.49 4.30
C ARG A 356 -1.71 30.96 4.46
N GLY A 357 -2.29 30.20 3.54
CA GLY A 357 -2.23 28.73 3.57
C GLY A 357 -1.07 28.10 2.81
N MET A 358 -0.48 28.79 1.83
CA MET A 358 0.58 28.23 0.97
C MET A 358 1.96 28.80 1.33
N CYS A 359 2.84 27.95 1.87
CA CYS A 359 4.17 28.34 2.32
C CYS A 359 5.26 27.60 1.54
N LEU A 360 6.19 28.35 0.99
CA LEU A 360 7.44 27.92 0.35
C LEU A 360 8.64 28.67 0.98
N ALA A 361 8.47 29.20 2.19
CA ALA A 361 9.54 29.90 2.88
C ALA A 361 10.77 28.98 3.05
N ASP A 362 11.96 29.55 2.91
CA ASP A 362 13.25 28.84 3.03
C ASP A 362 13.43 27.67 2.04
N SER A 363 12.56 27.51 1.04
CA SER A 363 12.64 26.42 0.07
C SER A 363 13.69 26.68 -1.02
N SER A 364 14.15 25.62 -1.68
CA SER A 364 15.06 25.70 -2.82
C SER A 364 14.34 25.32 -4.11
N LEU A 365 14.20 26.27 -5.03
CA LEU A 365 13.70 26.07 -6.39
C LEU A 365 14.81 26.32 -7.44
N ALA A 366 16.07 26.17 -7.05
CA ALA A 366 17.21 26.47 -7.92
C ALA A 366 17.15 25.66 -9.22
N GLY A 367 17.16 26.37 -10.35
CA GLY A 367 17.04 25.79 -11.70
C GLY A 367 15.72 25.07 -12.00
N ALA A 368 14.68 25.24 -11.17
CA ALA A 368 13.38 24.64 -11.45
C ALA A 368 12.70 25.25 -12.70
N ILE A 369 11.84 24.47 -13.35
CA ILE A 369 11.03 24.90 -14.49
C ILE A 369 9.64 25.26 -13.98
N LEU A 370 9.35 26.56 -13.94
CA LEU A 370 8.05 27.16 -13.57
C LEU A 370 7.37 27.80 -14.78
N VAL A 371 7.69 27.36 -15.99
CA VAL A 371 7.14 27.93 -17.22
C VAL A 371 5.61 27.81 -17.20
N GLN A 372 4.92 28.93 -17.40
CA GLN A 372 3.45 29.05 -17.32
C GLN A 372 2.83 28.67 -15.96
N ALA A 373 3.62 28.64 -14.88
CA ALA A 373 3.09 28.37 -13.54
C ALA A 373 2.32 29.58 -12.98
N TYR A 374 1.32 29.31 -12.14
CA TYR A 374 0.62 30.32 -11.34
C TYR A 374 1.01 30.15 -9.87
N ILE A 375 1.52 31.21 -9.24
CA ILE A 375 2.10 31.17 -7.91
C ILE A 375 1.48 32.28 -7.05
N ALA A 376 0.91 31.90 -5.92
CA ALA A 376 0.38 32.77 -4.88
C ALA A 376 0.72 32.17 -3.51
N ALA A 377 1.94 32.43 -3.03
CA ALA A 377 2.54 31.78 -1.88
C ALA A 377 3.53 32.69 -1.15
N ASP A 378 3.80 32.37 0.11
CA ASP A 378 4.96 32.89 0.85
C ASP A 378 6.24 32.20 0.35
N LEU A 379 7.13 32.95 -0.28
CA LEU A 379 8.43 32.53 -0.81
C LEU A 379 9.56 33.27 -0.09
N SER A 380 9.34 33.70 1.16
CA SER A 380 10.36 34.40 1.93
C SER A 380 11.62 33.55 2.12
N ASN A 381 12.79 34.17 1.96
CA ASN A 381 14.10 33.49 1.95
C ASN A 381 14.26 32.36 0.91
N ALA A 382 13.35 32.19 -0.05
CA ALA A 382 13.44 31.09 -1.01
C ALA A 382 14.61 31.27 -1.99
N ASN A 383 15.28 30.18 -2.33
CA ASN A 383 16.33 30.15 -3.35
C ASN A 383 15.70 29.86 -4.73
N LEU A 384 15.56 30.88 -5.55
CA LEU A 384 15.00 30.83 -6.91
C LEU A 384 16.08 31.07 -7.98
N ARG A 385 17.36 30.80 -7.66
CA ARG A 385 18.47 31.03 -8.58
C ARG A 385 18.30 30.24 -9.87
N GLU A 386 18.53 30.88 -11.01
CA GLU A 386 18.48 30.26 -12.34
C GLU A 386 17.14 29.58 -12.67
N VAL A 387 16.07 29.92 -11.95
CA VAL A 387 14.73 29.36 -12.20
C VAL A 387 14.23 29.80 -13.58
N ASN A 388 13.61 28.89 -14.31
CA ASN A 388 12.92 29.24 -15.56
C ASN A 388 11.44 29.48 -15.29
N ALA A 389 11.07 30.74 -15.08
CA ALA A 389 9.70 31.15 -14.81
C ALA A 389 9.11 31.96 -15.98
N ALA A 390 9.47 31.63 -17.22
CA ALA A 390 8.90 32.29 -18.39
C ALA A 390 7.38 32.12 -18.46
N TYR A 391 6.66 33.19 -18.81
CA TYR A 391 5.19 33.24 -18.87
C TYR A 391 4.47 32.88 -17.56
N SER A 392 5.19 32.86 -16.43
CA SER A 392 4.60 32.57 -15.12
C SER A 392 3.85 33.78 -14.57
N ARG A 393 2.98 33.52 -13.59
CA ARG A 393 2.26 34.57 -12.85
C ARG A 393 2.53 34.44 -11.38
N PHE A 394 3.10 35.48 -10.79
CA PHE A 394 3.20 35.64 -9.33
C PHE A 394 2.12 36.63 -8.89
N SER A 395 1.25 36.22 -7.97
CA SER A 395 0.12 37.03 -7.54
C SER A 395 0.01 36.99 -6.03
N GLN A 396 0.13 38.15 -5.38
CA GLN A 396 0.09 38.26 -3.92
C GLN A 396 1.17 37.42 -3.21
N SER A 397 2.26 37.10 -3.90
CA SER A 397 3.38 36.34 -3.33
C SER A 397 4.29 37.23 -2.49
N ASP A 398 4.93 36.64 -1.49
CA ASP A 398 5.97 37.30 -0.70
C ASP A 398 7.35 36.77 -1.10
N LEU A 399 8.18 37.61 -1.73
CA LEU A 399 9.56 37.31 -2.12
C LEU A 399 10.57 38.01 -1.20
N THR A 400 10.17 38.39 0.01
CA THR A 400 11.08 39.02 0.98
C THR A 400 12.31 38.15 1.19
N ASP A 401 13.51 38.73 1.03
CA ASP A 401 14.81 38.04 1.14
C ASP A 401 15.05 36.87 0.15
N ALA A 402 14.17 36.65 -0.84
CA ALA A 402 14.36 35.61 -1.84
C ALA A 402 15.51 35.93 -2.83
N ASP A 403 16.17 34.90 -3.35
CA ASP A 403 17.25 35.03 -4.35
C ASP A 403 16.79 34.57 -5.74
N LEU A 404 16.52 35.51 -6.65
CA LEU A 404 16.19 35.25 -8.06
C LEU A 404 17.38 35.49 -9.01
N THR A 405 18.62 35.42 -8.53
CA THR A 405 19.80 35.63 -9.38
C THR A 405 19.80 34.69 -10.58
N GLY A 406 19.88 35.24 -11.80
CA GLY A 406 19.89 34.49 -13.05
C GLY A 406 18.53 33.92 -13.48
N ALA A 407 17.43 34.28 -12.80
CA ALA A 407 16.10 33.79 -13.15
C ALA A 407 15.67 34.25 -14.56
N ALA A 408 15.13 33.32 -15.34
CA ALA A 408 14.52 33.62 -16.64
C ALA A 408 13.04 33.98 -16.44
N LEU A 409 12.73 35.28 -16.49
CA LEU A 409 11.41 35.85 -16.20
C LEU A 409 10.66 36.34 -17.45
N PHE A 410 11.05 35.87 -18.65
CA PHE A 410 10.49 36.34 -19.93
C PHE A 410 8.96 36.29 -19.93
N GLN A 411 8.32 37.46 -20.11
CA GLN A 411 6.87 37.65 -20.09
C GLN A 411 6.15 37.12 -18.85
N SER A 412 6.85 37.00 -17.72
CA SER A 412 6.19 36.75 -16.44
C SER A 412 5.46 38.00 -15.94
N THR A 413 4.43 37.79 -15.13
CA THR A 413 3.58 38.86 -14.60
C THR A 413 3.55 38.79 -13.08
N TRP A 414 3.91 39.87 -12.40
CA TRP A 414 3.85 40.02 -10.96
C TRP A 414 2.76 41.03 -10.59
N VAL A 415 1.80 40.62 -9.75
CA VAL A 415 0.71 41.48 -9.28
C VAL A 415 0.66 41.44 -7.76
N LYS A 416 0.79 42.59 -7.11
CA LYS A 416 0.76 42.70 -5.64
C LYS A 416 1.84 41.85 -4.94
N VAL A 417 3.03 41.73 -5.53
CA VAL A 417 4.13 40.93 -4.98
C VAL A 417 4.98 41.79 -4.03
N THR A 418 5.38 41.24 -2.88
CA THR A 418 6.31 41.89 -1.95
C THR A 418 7.75 41.50 -2.31
N CYS A 419 8.62 42.48 -2.55
CA CYS A 419 9.99 42.28 -3.03
C CYS A 419 11.04 42.93 -2.10
N ARG A 420 10.84 42.86 -0.78
CA ARG A 420 11.76 43.51 0.17
C ARG A 420 13.06 42.72 0.24
N ARG A 421 14.21 43.37 -0.02
CA ARG A 421 15.55 42.73 0.00
C ARG A 421 15.67 41.51 -0.94
N THR A 422 14.81 41.42 -1.96
CA THR A 422 14.88 40.38 -2.99
C THR A 422 16.11 40.61 -3.87
N LYS A 423 16.85 39.56 -4.21
CA LYS A 423 18.00 39.66 -5.13
C LYS A 423 17.54 39.40 -6.56
N LEU A 424 17.84 40.33 -7.47
CA LEU A 424 17.31 40.34 -8.84
C LEU A 424 18.43 40.35 -9.91
N ALA A 425 19.63 39.85 -9.58
CA ALA A 425 20.81 39.99 -10.43
C ALA A 425 20.67 39.17 -11.72
N GLY A 426 20.98 39.77 -12.87
CA GLY A 426 20.97 39.07 -14.17
C GLY A 426 19.58 38.81 -14.76
N ILE A 427 18.53 39.43 -14.22
CA ILE A 427 17.17 39.34 -14.77
C ILE A 427 17.03 40.28 -15.97
N LYS A 428 16.43 39.76 -17.05
CA LYS A 428 16.26 40.47 -18.33
C LYS A 428 14.79 40.72 -18.66
N PRO A 429 14.45 41.86 -19.30
CA PRO A 429 13.10 42.14 -19.79
C PRO A 429 12.73 41.26 -21.00
N PRO A 430 11.43 41.18 -21.38
CA PRO A 430 10.28 41.81 -20.74
C PRO A 430 9.80 41.05 -19.50
N PHE A 431 9.42 41.79 -18.47
CA PHE A 431 8.82 41.31 -17.23
C PHE A 431 7.82 42.37 -16.72
N PHE A 432 6.58 41.97 -16.42
CA PHE A 432 5.53 42.91 -16.05
C PHE A 432 5.31 42.92 -14.53
N ALA A 433 5.30 44.11 -13.93
CA ALA A 433 5.03 44.28 -12.51
C ALA A 433 3.93 45.32 -12.27
N ASP A 434 2.94 44.98 -11.44
CA ASP A 434 1.88 45.87 -10.97
C ASP A 434 1.76 45.81 -9.45
N ARG A 435 1.71 46.97 -8.79
CA ARG A 435 1.58 47.11 -7.33
C ARG A 435 2.58 46.27 -6.52
N CYS A 436 3.82 46.15 -6.97
CA CYS A 436 4.86 45.38 -6.28
C CYS A 436 5.61 46.25 -5.26
N THR A 437 5.52 45.90 -3.97
CA THR A 437 6.16 46.69 -2.90
C THR A 437 7.64 46.32 -2.77
N GLY A 438 8.52 47.29 -2.53
CA GLY A 438 9.98 47.04 -2.39
C GLY A 438 10.73 46.73 -3.70
N LEU A 439 10.04 46.58 -4.84
CA LEU A 439 10.66 46.21 -6.12
C LEU A 439 11.71 47.23 -6.60
N LYS A 440 11.41 48.53 -6.51
CA LYS A 440 12.36 49.60 -6.89
C LYS A 440 13.61 49.59 -6.01
N GLU A 441 13.45 49.35 -4.72
CA GLU A 441 14.55 49.25 -3.75
C GLU A 441 15.44 48.04 -4.06
N ALA A 442 14.83 46.87 -4.34
CA ALA A 442 15.53 45.66 -4.73
C ALA A 442 16.33 45.80 -6.03
N LEU A 443 15.75 46.46 -7.04
CA LEU A 443 16.43 46.73 -8.31
C LEU A 443 17.64 47.65 -8.10
N ASN A 444 17.48 48.72 -7.33
CA ASN A 444 18.56 49.67 -7.05
C ASN A 444 19.70 49.04 -6.25
N ALA A 445 19.41 48.09 -5.36
CA ALA A 445 20.41 47.43 -4.53
C ALA A 445 21.31 46.43 -5.28
N THR A 446 20.93 45.99 -6.48
CA THR A 446 21.58 44.87 -7.18
C THR A 446 22.70 45.30 -8.15
N GLU A 447 22.81 46.60 -8.47
CA GLU A 447 23.83 47.22 -9.33
C GLU A 447 24.39 46.34 -10.48
N SER A 448 23.55 46.03 -11.47
CA SER A 448 23.93 45.29 -12.69
C SER A 448 23.40 45.97 -13.97
N PRO A 449 24.13 45.92 -15.11
CA PRO A 449 23.67 46.50 -16.39
C PRO A 449 22.27 46.01 -16.81
N ASP A 450 21.99 44.72 -16.61
CA ASP A 450 20.69 44.12 -16.93
C ASP A 450 19.57 44.69 -16.03
N THR A 451 19.85 44.89 -14.74
CA THR A 451 18.90 45.48 -13.78
C THR A 451 18.61 46.96 -14.07
N ALA A 452 19.57 47.71 -14.60
CA ALA A 452 19.36 49.10 -15.03
C ALA A 452 18.43 49.18 -16.25
N ALA A 453 18.63 48.30 -17.23
CA ALA A 453 17.74 48.18 -18.40
C ALA A 453 16.32 47.77 -17.97
N LEU A 454 16.19 46.84 -17.02
CA LEU A 454 14.92 46.43 -16.46
C LEU A 454 14.20 47.56 -15.71
N SER A 455 14.92 48.32 -14.88
CA SER A 455 14.37 49.48 -14.15
C SER A 455 13.82 50.55 -15.10
N THR A 456 14.56 50.83 -16.19
CA THR A 456 14.12 51.74 -17.25
C THR A 456 12.84 51.24 -17.93
N TYR A 457 12.80 49.95 -18.29
CA TYR A 457 11.63 49.32 -18.90
C TYR A 457 10.39 49.39 -17.99
N LEU A 458 10.52 49.03 -16.71
CA LEU A 458 9.41 49.05 -15.75
C LEU A 458 8.88 50.47 -15.53
N THR A 459 9.76 51.48 -15.51
CA THR A 459 9.36 52.89 -15.39
C THR A 459 8.56 53.36 -16.60
N ALA A 460 8.98 52.98 -17.81
CA ALA A 460 8.23 53.27 -19.03
C ALA A 460 6.87 52.57 -19.04
N PHE A 461 6.81 51.30 -18.62
CA PHE A 461 5.59 50.52 -18.52
C PHE A 461 4.60 51.10 -17.49
N GLU A 462 5.08 51.47 -16.29
CA GLU A 462 4.27 52.19 -15.30
C GLU A 462 3.69 53.49 -15.87
N GLY A 463 4.46 54.21 -16.70
CA GLY A 463 4.01 55.41 -17.40
C GLY A 463 2.84 55.14 -18.35
N VAL A 464 2.90 54.04 -19.13
CA VAL A 464 1.80 53.62 -20.01
C VAL A 464 0.55 53.25 -19.20
N LEU A 465 0.70 52.45 -18.15
CA LEU A 465 -0.42 52.05 -17.30
C LEU A 465 -1.13 53.25 -16.65
N ARG A 466 -0.38 54.29 -16.24
CA ARG A 466 -0.95 55.54 -15.70
C ARG A 466 -1.55 56.43 -16.79
N GLY A 467 -0.97 56.44 -18.00
CA GLY A 467 -1.47 57.19 -19.14
C GLY A 467 -2.82 56.66 -19.66
N GLU A 468 -3.05 55.35 -19.55
CA GLU A 468 -4.30 54.69 -19.95
C GLU A 468 -5.36 54.63 -18.83
N GLN A 469 -5.08 55.14 -17.62
CA GLN A 469 -6.05 55.20 -16.50
C GLN A 469 -7.16 56.26 -16.65
N HIS A 470 -7.44 56.74 -17.87
CA HIS A 470 -8.72 57.38 -18.18
C HIS A 470 -9.80 56.30 -18.43
N GLY A 471 -10.27 55.64 -17.36
CA GLY A 471 -11.58 54.98 -17.38
C GLY A 471 -11.70 53.49 -17.04
N SER A 472 -10.92 52.91 -16.11
CA SER A 472 -11.27 51.59 -15.55
C SER A 472 -10.79 51.43 -14.10
N THR A 473 -11.76 51.21 -13.20
CA THR A 473 -11.65 50.99 -11.74
C THR A 473 -11.23 49.57 -11.38
#